data_AF-A0A800M570-F1
#
_entry.id   AF-A0A800M570-F1
#
_cell.length_a   1.000
_cell.length_b   1.000
_cell.length_c   1.000
_cell.angle_alpha   90.00
_cell.angle_beta   90.00
_cell.angle_gamma   90.00
#
_symmetry.space_group_name_H-M   'P 1'
#
loop_
_entity.id
_entity.type
_entity.pdbx_description
1 polymer ?
#
loop_
_entity_poly.entity_id
_entity_poly.type
_entity_poly.pdbx_seq_one_letter_code
_entity_poly.pdbx_strand_id
1 'polypeptide(L)' 'GTSRWIVLDYFDLAVHVFDPESRTHYDLERLWGDAPSETLTEDAEAIDLLDNPPTPPSPRDPS' A
#
# COMPACT_ATOMS: atom_id res chain seq x y z
N GLY A 1 5.74 27.93 -2.43
CA GLY A 1 5.05 27.16 -3.48
C GLY A 1 4.20 26.12 -2.80
N THR A 2 2.93 25.99 -3.18
CA THR A 2 2.06 24.93 -2.67
C THR A 2 2.46 23.60 -3.31
N SER A 3 2.75 22.59 -2.50
CA SER A 3 3.04 21.24 -3.00
C SER A 3 1.75 20.61 -3.54
N ARG A 4 1.82 20.09 -4.76
CA ARG A 4 0.68 19.51 -5.50
C ARG A 4 0.54 17.98 -5.31
N TRP A 5 1.62 17.36 -4.85
CA TRP A 5 1.70 15.93 -4.57
C TRP A 5 2.69 15.70 -3.42
N ILE A 6 2.26 14.95 -2.41
CA ILE A 6 3.06 14.50 -1.28
C ILE A 6 3.03 12.97 -1.26
N VAL A 7 4.19 12.36 -1.04
CA VAL A 7 4.34 10.91 -0.85
C VAL A 7 4.86 10.66 0.57
N LEU A 8 4.21 9.75 1.28
CA LEU A 8 4.70 9.22 2.55
C LEU A 8 5.04 7.75 2.34
N ASP A 9 6.25 7.35 2.70
CA ASP A 9 6.78 6.01 2.52
C ASP A 9 7.00 5.36 3.90
N TYR A 10 6.30 4.26 4.14
CA TYR A 10 6.35 3.48 5.37
C TYR A 10 6.78 2.03 5.11
N PHE A 11 7.66 1.80 4.12
CA PHE A 11 8.12 0.48 3.67
C PHE A 11 7.01 -0.40 3.10
N ASP A 12 6.10 -0.90 3.94
CA ASP A 12 5.01 -1.80 3.56
C ASP A 12 3.76 -1.05 3.07
N LEU A 13 3.71 0.27 3.30
CA LEU A 13 2.61 1.14 2.93
C LEU A 13 3.13 2.45 2.32
N ALA A 14 2.59 2.82 1.15
CA ALA A 14 2.85 4.11 0.52
C ALA A 14 1.55 4.93 0.43
N VAL A 15 1.57 6.15 0.96
CA VAL A 15 0.41 7.06 0.94
C VAL A 15 0.68 8.20 -0.04
N HIS A 16 -0.21 8.37 -1.01
CA HIS A 16 -0.13 9.43 -2.01
C HIS A 16 -1.22 10.48 -1.77
N VAL A 17 -0.82 11.70 -1.42
CA VAL A 17 -1.73 12.84 -1.21
C VAL A 17 -1.61 13.79 -2.39
N PHE A 18 -2.70 13.95 -3.14
CA PHE A 18 -2.75 14.79 -4.35
C PHE A 18 -3.69 15.97 -4.17
N ASP A 19 -3.38 17.08 -4.84
CA ASP A 19 -4.41 18.04 -5.22
C ASP A 19 -5.33 17.46 -6.33
N PRO A 20 -6.55 17.98 -6.52
CA PRO A 20 -7.51 17.43 -7.48
C PRO A 20 -6.99 17.31 -8.93
N GLU A 21 -6.28 18.31 -9.44
CA GLU A 21 -5.75 18.31 -10.81
C GLU A 21 -4.70 17.20 -10.99
N SER A 22 -3.81 17.07 -10.00
CA SER A 22 -2.78 16.03 -10.01
C SER A 22 -3.38 14.61 -9.91
N ARG A 23 -4.44 14.40 -9.11
CA ARG A 23 -5.11 13.08 -9.01
C ARG A 23 -5.65 12.63 -10.37
N THR A 24 -6.33 13.53 -11.09
CA THR A 24 -6.87 13.24 -12.42
C THR A 24 -5.77 13.04 -13.45
N HIS A 25 -4.67 13.79 -13.38
CA HIS A 25 -3.55 13.65 -14.33
C HIS A 25 -2.83 12.31 -14.21
N TYR A 26 -2.55 11.86 -12.97
CA TYR A 26 -1.79 10.63 -12.73
C TYR A 26 -2.64 9.37 -12.69
N ASP A 27 -3.92 9.48 -12.33
CA ASP A 27 -4.92 8.39 -12.37
C ASP A 27 -4.39 7.04 -11.83
N LEU A 28 -3.72 7.10 -10.67
CA LEU A 28 -3.16 5.90 -10.04
C LEU A 28 -4.26 4.91 -9.62
N GLU A 29 -5.48 5.38 -9.43
CA GLU A 29 -6.66 4.56 -9.16
C GLU A 29 -6.89 3.53 -10.26
N ARG A 30 -6.60 3.85 -11.52
CA ARG A 30 -6.66 2.89 -12.62
C ARG A 30 -5.57 1.82 -12.53
N LEU A 31 -4.38 2.16 -12.03
CA LEU A 31 -3.27 1.23 -11.92
C LEU A 31 -3.49 0.21 -10.79
N TRP A 32 -4.00 0.69 -9.64
CA TRP A 32 -4.17 -0.12 -8.44
C TRP A 32 -5.61 -0.60 -8.22
N GLY A 33 -6.56 -0.20 -9.08
CA GLY A 33 -7.98 -0.48 -8.89
C GLY A 33 -8.36 -1.96 -8.98
N ASP A 34 -7.51 -2.78 -9.60
CA ASP A 34 -7.70 -4.24 -9.65
C ASP A 34 -7.13 -4.96 -8.41
N ALA A 35 -6.46 -4.24 -7.50
CA ALA A 35 -5.94 -4.83 -6.26
C ALA A 35 -7.09 -5.16 -5.28
N PRO A 36 -6.94 -6.22 -4.45
CA PRO A 36 -7.89 -6.48 -3.38
C PRO A 36 -8.09 -5.24 -2.50
N SER A 37 -9.36 -4.89 -2.28
CA SER A 37 -9.73 -3.74 -1.47
C SER A 37 -10.16 -4.21 -0.08
N GLU A 38 -9.41 -3.78 0.93
CA GLU A 38 -9.74 -4.03 2.33
C GLU A 38 -10.49 -2.83 2.90
N THR A 39 -11.64 -3.06 3.54
CA THR A 39 -12.38 -2.02 4.24
C THR A 39 -11.89 -1.95 5.68
N LEU A 40 -11.25 -0.84 6.05
CA LEU A 40 -10.84 -0.61 7.43
C LEU A 40 -12.08 -0.28 8.28
N THR A 41 -12.49 -1.21 9.12
CA THR A 41 -13.49 -0.96 10.17
C THR A 41 -12.82 -0.47 11.44
N GLU A 42 -13.55 0.19 12.34
CA GLU A 42 -12.99 0.75 13.58
C GLU A 42 -12.44 -0.32 14.54
N ASP A 43 -12.90 -1.57 14.36
CA ASP A 43 -12.48 -2.79 15.04
C ASP A 43 -11.50 -3.64 14.23
N ALA A 44 -11.03 -3.15 13.07
CA ALA A 44 -10.02 -3.85 12.29
C ALA A 44 -8.75 -4.02 13.14
N GLU A 45 -8.40 -5.27 13.47
CA GLU A 45 -7.11 -5.59 14.07
C GLU A 45 -5.98 -5.16 13.12
N ALA A 46 -4.84 -4.79 13.69
CA ALA A 46 -3.66 -4.42 12.92
C ALA A 46 -3.36 -5.51 11.87
N ILE A 47 -2.91 -5.08 10.70
CA ILE A 47 -2.70 -5.94 9.53
C ILE A 47 -1.81 -7.14 9.94
N ASP A 48 -2.29 -8.37 9.75
CA ASP A 48 -1.61 -9.65 10.04
C ASP A 48 -0.19 -9.74 9.45
N LEU A 49 0.14 -8.90 8.46
CA LEU A 49 1.49 -8.74 7.91
C LEU A 49 2.53 -8.21 8.93
N LEU A 50 2.10 -7.43 9.93
CA LEU A 50 2.95 -6.93 11.02
C LEU A 50 3.11 -7.97 12.13
N ASP A 51 2.04 -8.73 12.39
CA ASP A 51 1.98 -9.69 13.50
C ASP A 51 2.51 -11.09 13.11
N ASN A 52 2.44 -11.44 11.82
CA ASN A 52 2.90 -12.71 11.28
C ASN A 52 3.59 -12.51 9.91
N PRO A 53 4.91 -12.24 9.90
CA PRO A 53 5.64 -12.14 8.65
C PRO A 53 5.55 -13.47 7.90
N PRO A 54 5.38 -13.47 6.56
CA PRO A 54 5.35 -14.70 5.78
C PRO A 54 6.65 -15.48 6.02
N THR A 55 6.55 -16.69 6.55
CA THR A 55 7.70 -17.56 6.76
C THR A 55 8.41 -17.72 5.40
N PRO A 56 9.68 -17.32 5.26
CA PRO A 56 10.40 -17.51 4.01
C PRO A 56 10.37 -19.00 3.64
N PRO A 57 10.15 -19.36 2.37
CA PRO A 57 10.15 -20.76 1.96
C PRO A 57 11.49 -21.39 2.38
N SER A 58 11.43 -22.53 3.07
CA SER A 58 12.62 -23.26 3.47
C SER A 58 13.57 -23.38 2.29
N PRO A 59 14.89 -23.10 2.44
CA PRO A 59 15.85 -23.35 1.39
C PRO A 59 15.66 -24.80 0.94
N ARG A 60 15.33 -25.02 -0.34
CA ARG A 60 15.26 -26.37 -0.88
C ARG A 60 16.59 -27.03 -0.56
N ASP A 61 16.52 -28.08 0.25
CA ASP A 61 17.66 -28.90 0.63
C ASP A 61 18.35 -29.36 -0.66
N PRO A 62 19.59 -28.92 -0.94
CA PRO A 62 20.33 -29.44 -2.07
C PRO A 62 20.83 -30.84 -1.67
N SER A 63 20.00 -31.86 -1.94
CA SER A 63 20.43 -33.25 -1.98
C SER A 63 21.65 -33.45 -2.86
#